data_AF-A0A530AMR8-F1
#
_entry.id   AF-A0A530AMR8-F1
#
_cell.length_a   1.000
_cell.length_b   1.000
_cell.length_c   1.000
_cell.angle_alpha   90.00
_cell.angle_beta   90.00
_cell.angle_gamma   90.00
#
_symmetry.space_group_name_H-M   'P 1'
#
loop_
_entity.id
_entity.type
_entity.pdbx_description
1 polymer ?
#
loop_
_entity_poly.entity_id
_entity_poly.type
_entity_poly.pdbx_seq_one_letter_code
_entity_poly.pdbx_strand_id
1 'polypeptide(L)'
;NYAQLLAKGPSQEALVPTPLYRAMQDGKLCRLEELTRMGSDVQDTLITVLSEKMMPVPELNTSIYAQRGFNIIATANNRDKGVNEFSSALKRRFNVVVLPLPDDMAEEVSIVSRRVGEMAGGLELPVPKNVGEEIARVLTIFRELRSGATADGKVTLKTPSGSLSTAEAIATMVSGLSQAAWFDDGKLHAEG
;
A
#
# COMPACT_ATOMS: atom_id res chain seq x y z
N ASN A 1 -11.50 -12.10 -24.51
CA ASN A 1 -12.66 -12.62 -25.27
C ASN A 1 -12.24 -12.89 -26.73
N TYR A 2 -11.25 -13.78 -26.92
CA TYR A 2 -10.54 -13.90 -28.20
C TYR A 2 -11.41 -14.53 -29.30
N ALA A 3 -12.21 -15.53 -28.94
CA ALA A 3 -13.16 -16.17 -29.85
C ALA A 3 -14.21 -15.19 -30.40
N GLN A 4 -14.72 -14.27 -29.57
CA GLN A 4 -15.67 -13.26 -30.04
C GLN A 4 -15.02 -12.19 -30.92
N LEU A 5 -13.78 -11.78 -30.63
CA LEU A 5 -13.03 -10.86 -31.49
C LEU A 5 -12.80 -11.46 -32.88
N LEU A 6 -12.44 -12.75 -32.96
CA LEU A 6 -12.25 -13.45 -34.23
C LEU A 6 -13.56 -13.63 -35.01
N ALA A 7 -14.66 -13.88 -34.32
CA ALA A 7 -15.95 -14.15 -34.95
C ALA A 7 -16.73 -12.88 -35.37
N LYS A 8 -16.66 -11.82 -34.56
CA LYS A 8 -17.48 -10.60 -34.73
C LYS A 8 -16.67 -9.32 -34.96
N GLY A 9 -15.34 -9.40 -34.95
CA GLY A 9 -14.47 -8.22 -35.01
C GLY A 9 -14.52 -7.38 -33.73
N PRO A 10 -13.89 -6.19 -33.75
CA PRO A 10 -13.95 -5.25 -32.63
C PRO A 10 -15.41 -4.88 -32.31
N SER A 11 -15.89 -5.32 -31.16
CA SER A 11 -17.25 -5.07 -30.70
C SER A 11 -17.29 -4.92 -29.17
N GLN A 12 -18.36 -4.33 -28.66
CA GLN A 12 -18.56 -4.12 -27.23
C GLN A 12 -18.56 -5.45 -26.44
N GLU A 13 -19.05 -6.53 -27.05
CA GLU A 13 -19.05 -7.88 -26.49
C GLU A 13 -17.62 -8.46 -26.43
N ALA A 14 -16.78 -8.14 -27.42
CA ALA A 14 -15.40 -8.59 -27.47
C ALA A 14 -14.48 -7.85 -26.46
N LEU A 15 -14.90 -6.69 -25.94
CA LEU A 15 -14.15 -5.98 -24.90
C LEU A 15 -14.14 -6.75 -23.58
N VAL A 16 -13.05 -6.62 -22.84
CA VAL A 16 -12.95 -7.11 -21.45
C VAL A 16 -12.92 -5.88 -20.55
N PRO A 17 -14.05 -5.53 -19.90
CA PRO A 17 -14.13 -4.38 -19.01
C PRO A 17 -13.11 -4.47 -17.86
N THR A 18 -12.21 -3.50 -17.78
CA THR A 18 -11.27 -3.34 -16.65
C THR A 18 -12.01 -2.86 -15.39
N PRO A 19 -11.41 -2.96 -14.20
CA PRO A 19 -12.00 -2.39 -12.98
C PRO A 19 -12.34 -0.90 -13.11
N LEU A 20 -11.49 -0.12 -13.79
CA LEU A 20 -11.72 1.30 -14.07
C LEU A 20 -12.94 1.50 -14.97
N TYR A 21 -13.03 0.75 -16.06
CA TYR A 21 -14.19 0.76 -16.97
C TYR A 21 -15.49 0.54 -16.20
N ARG A 22 -15.54 -0.52 -15.37
CA ARG A 22 -16.74 -0.88 -14.60
C ARG A 22 -17.08 0.20 -13.58
N ALA A 23 -16.07 0.74 -12.89
CA ALA A 23 -16.28 1.82 -11.92
C ALA A 23 -16.86 3.08 -12.59
N MET A 24 -16.40 3.43 -13.79
CA MET A 24 -16.95 4.54 -14.57
C MET A 24 -18.41 4.29 -14.94
N GLN A 25 -18.74 3.11 -15.48
CA GLN A 25 -20.12 2.80 -15.87
C GLN A 25 -21.08 2.70 -14.68
N ASP A 26 -20.61 2.16 -13.56
CA ASP A 26 -21.46 1.95 -12.38
C ASP A 26 -21.51 3.17 -11.46
N GLY A 27 -20.72 4.23 -11.73
CA GLY A 27 -20.61 5.39 -10.85
C GLY A 27 -19.99 5.05 -9.49
N LYS A 28 -18.98 4.18 -9.44
CA LYS A 28 -18.35 3.68 -8.20
C LYS A 28 -16.95 4.24 -8.00
N LEU A 29 -16.47 4.15 -6.76
CA LEU A 29 -15.07 4.43 -6.46
C LEU A 29 -14.17 3.34 -7.03
N CYS A 30 -13.13 3.75 -7.76
CA CYS A 30 -12.05 2.88 -8.21
C CYS A 30 -10.83 3.08 -7.31
N ARG A 31 -10.37 2.01 -6.64
CA ARG A 31 -9.16 2.04 -5.83
C ARG A 31 -7.97 1.58 -6.67
N LEU A 32 -6.97 2.45 -6.82
CA LEU A 32 -5.72 2.15 -7.52
C LEU A 32 -4.56 2.16 -6.52
N GLU A 33 -4.05 0.99 -6.18
CA GLU A 33 -2.94 0.86 -5.26
C GLU A 33 -1.59 0.98 -5.99
N GLU A 34 -0.62 1.60 -5.33
CA GLU A 34 0.78 1.69 -5.79
C GLU A 34 0.94 2.28 -7.20
N LEU A 35 0.31 3.43 -7.47
CA LEU A 35 0.38 4.08 -8.81
C LEU A 35 1.83 4.28 -9.29
N THR A 36 2.78 4.49 -8.39
CA THR A 36 4.19 4.70 -8.72
C THR A 36 4.87 3.46 -9.32
N ARG A 37 4.27 2.27 -9.23
CA ARG A 37 4.76 1.04 -9.89
C ARG A 37 4.29 0.89 -11.34
N MET A 38 3.31 1.70 -11.78
CA MET A 38 2.83 1.66 -13.17
C MET A 38 3.79 2.40 -14.09
N GLY A 39 3.91 1.96 -15.35
CA GLY A 39 4.63 2.72 -16.39
C GLY A 39 4.04 4.11 -16.59
N SER A 40 4.87 5.10 -16.89
CA SER A 40 4.44 6.51 -17.02
C SER A 40 3.39 6.71 -18.11
N ASP A 41 3.51 5.95 -19.21
CA ASP A 41 2.53 5.88 -20.29
C ASP A 41 1.16 5.42 -19.79
N VAL A 42 1.12 4.37 -18.97
CA VAL A 42 -0.13 3.86 -18.37
C VAL A 42 -0.69 4.86 -17.38
N GLN A 43 0.16 5.50 -16.56
CA GLN A 43 -0.26 6.54 -15.61
C GLN A 43 -0.90 7.73 -16.33
N ASP A 44 -0.32 8.19 -17.43
CA ASP A 44 -0.81 9.35 -18.17
C ASP A 44 -2.17 9.09 -18.85
N THR A 45 -2.55 7.82 -19.09
CA THR A 45 -3.93 7.50 -19.53
C THR A 45 -5.00 7.95 -18.53
N LEU A 46 -4.64 8.06 -17.24
CA LEU A 46 -5.55 8.55 -16.19
C LEU A 46 -5.81 10.05 -16.29
N ILE A 47 -4.97 10.82 -16.99
CA ILE A 47 -5.15 12.29 -17.11
C ILE A 47 -6.51 12.61 -17.72
N THR A 48 -6.85 11.97 -18.84
CA THR A 48 -8.14 12.16 -19.53
C THR A 48 -9.29 11.68 -18.65
N VAL A 49 -9.15 10.54 -17.99
CA VAL A 49 -10.19 9.98 -17.10
C VAL A 49 -10.45 10.88 -15.90
N LEU A 50 -9.41 11.46 -15.30
CA LEU A 50 -9.54 12.34 -14.14
C LEU A 50 -10.07 13.72 -14.51
N SER A 51 -9.67 14.25 -15.67
CA SER A 51 -10.02 15.60 -16.12
C SER A 51 -11.42 15.64 -16.75
N GLU A 52 -11.67 14.75 -17.72
CA GLU A 52 -12.87 14.79 -18.57
C GLU A 52 -13.94 13.77 -18.13
N LYS A 53 -13.63 12.92 -17.14
CA LYS A 53 -14.47 11.77 -16.76
C LYS A 53 -14.83 10.89 -17.96
N MET A 54 -13.88 10.76 -18.89
CA MET A 54 -14.03 10.04 -20.15
C MET A 54 -12.83 9.13 -20.40
N MET A 55 -13.10 7.93 -20.91
CA MET A 55 -12.08 6.96 -21.33
C MET A 55 -12.31 6.58 -22.80
N PRO A 56 -11.37 6.88 -23.71
CA PRO A 56 -11.52 6.53 -25.11
C PRO A 56 -11.37 5.02 -25.32
N VAL A 57 -12.10 4.48 -26.30
CA VAL A 57 -11.96 3.10 -26.79
C VAL A 57 -11.71 3.17 -28.29
N PRO A 58 -10.43 3.34 -28.70
CA PRO A 58 -10.07 3.56 -30.10
C PRO A 58 -10.54 2.43 -31.02
N GLU A 59 -10.50 1.18 -30.56
CA GLU A 59 -10.87 0.00 -31.35
C GLU A 59 -12.34 0.02 -31.79
N LEU A 60 -13.19 0.77 -31.09
CA LEU A 60 -14.61 0.93 -31.39
C LEU A 60 -14.96 2.35 -31.87
N ASN A 61 -13.99 3.24 -32.06
CA ASN A 61 -14.20 4.67 -32.34
C ASN A 61 -15.24 5.32 -31.39
N THR A 62 -15.18 4.96 -30.11
CA THR A 62 -16.13 5.43 -29.09
C THR A 62 -15.41 5.86 -27.82
N SER A 63 -16.16 6.30 -26.82
CA SER A 63 -15.66 6.69 -25.52
C SER A 63 -16.68 6.34 -24.45
N ILE A 64 -16.19 6.00 -23.26
CA ILE A 64 -17.02 5.75 -22.08
C ILE A 64 -16.99 6.98 -21.22
N TYR A 65 -18.17 7.48 -20.87
CA TYR A 65 -18.33 8.56 -19.91
C TYR A 65 -18.67 7.98 -18.54
N ALA A 66 -18.07 8.54 -17.49
CA ALA A 66 -18.33 8.09 -16.14
C ALA A 66 -19.71 8.55 -15.66
N GLN A 67 -20.44 7.65 -15.03
CA GLN A 67 -21.67 7.97 -14.32
C GLN A 67 -21.37 8.71 -13.02
N ARG A 68 -22.38 9.47 -12.56
CA ARG A 68 -22.30 10.20 -11.30
C ARG A 68 -21.99 9.23 -10.14
N GLY A 69 -21.04 9.62 -9.30
CA GLY A 69 -20.54 8.79 -8.19
C GLY A 69 -19.15 8.20 -8.45
N PHE A 70 -18.73 8.14 -9.72
CA PHE A 70 -17.39 7.69 -10.06
C PHE A 70 -16.30 8.64 -9.52
N ASN A 71 -15.30 8.07 -8.85
CA ASN A 71 -14.06 8.77 -8.54
C ASN A 71 -12.92 7.77 -8.31
N ILE A 72 -11.68 8.26 -8.28
CA ILE A 72 -10.49 7.44 -8.04
C ILE A 72 -9.91 7.77 -6.67
N ILE A 73 -9.61 6.73 -5.89
CA ILE A 73 -8.74 6.82 -4.71
C ILE A 73 -7.48 6.06 -5.05
N ALA A 74 -6.34 6.74 -4.95
CA ALA A 74 -5.06 6.16 -5.30
C ALA A 74 -4.05 6.22 -4.17
N THR A 75 -3.18 5.23 -4.10
CA THR A 75 -2.06 5.20 -3.15
C THR A 75 -0.73 5.25 -3.89
N ALA A 76 0.25 5.84 -3.22
CA ALA A 76 1.58 6.08 -3.76
C ALA A 76 2.58 6.04 -2.62
N ASN A 77 3.68 5.31 -2.79
CA ASN A 77 4.80 5.36 -1.85
C ASN A 77 5.89 6.27 -2.42
N ASN A 78 6.24 7.31 -1.65
CA ASN A 78 7.23 8.32 -2.06
C ASN A 78 8.69 7.90 -1.81
N ARG A 79 8.94 6.76 -1.15
CA ARG A 79 10.27 6.37 -0.67
C ARG A 79 10.86 5.10 -1.30
N ASP A 80 10.13 4.42 -2.17
CA ASP A 80 10.61 3.19 -2.81
C ASP A 80 11.63 3.49 -3.92
N LYS A 81 12.72 2.73 -3.96
CA LYS A 81 13.68 2.75 -5.08
C LYS A 81 13.06 2.06 -6.30
N GLY A 82 13.26 2.63 -7.49
CA GLY A 82 12.80 2.04 -8.75
C GLY A 82 11.33 2.32 -9.08
N VAL A 83 10.77 3.39 -8.53
CA VAL A 83 9.40 3.81 -8.83
C VAL A 83 9.37 4.95 -9.84
N ASN A 84 8.34 4.98 -10.68
CA ASN A 84 8.13 6.07 -11.62
C ASN A 84 7.60 7.29 -10.88
N GLU A 85 8.23 8.44 -11.10
CA GLU A 85 7.71 9.71 -10.60
C GLU A 85 6.44 10.09 -11.36
N PHE A 86 5.44 10.59 -10.63
CA PHE A 86 4.24 11.12 -11.27
C PHE A 86 4.57 12.32 -12.15
N SER A 87 4.02 12.33 -13.36
CA SER A 87 4.05 13.50 -14.23
C SER A 87 3.41 14.70 -13.51
N SER A 88 3.94 15.90 -13.77
CA SER A 88 3.41 17.13 -13.16
C SER A 88 1.93 17.35 -13.51
N ALA A 89 1.51 16.89 -14.70
CA ALA A 89 0.13 16.89 -15.14
C ALA A 89 -0.74 16.00 -14.26
N LEU A 90 -0.31 14.76 -13.99
CA LEU A 90 -1.08 13.82 -13.17
C LEU A 90 -1.16 14.26 -11.70
N LYS A 91 -0.05 14.74 -11.11
CA LYS A 91 -0.05 15.27 -9.73
C LYS A 91 -1.12 16.35 -9.52
N ARG A 92 -1.32 17.22 -10.51
CA ARG A 92 -2.32 18.31 -10.47
C ARG A 92 -3.77 17.86 -10.62
N ARG A 93 -4.02 16.57 -10.86
CA ARG A 93 -5.38 15.98 -10.96
C ARG A 93 -5.78 15.18 -9.73
N PHE A 94 -4.89 15.04 -8.76
CA PHE A 94 -5.16 14.44 -7.46
C PHE A 94 -5.12 15.48 -6.35
N ASN A 95 -6.04 15.33 -5.38
CA ASN A 95 -5.87 15.93 -4.06
C ASN A 95 -5.00 14.97 -3.24
N VAL A 96 -3.77 15.40 -2.94
CA VAL A 96 -2.79 14.54 -2.25
C VAL A 96 -2.93 14.72 -0.73
N VAL A 97 -3.13 13.61 -0.03
CA VAL A 97 -3.06 13.53 1.43
C VAL A 97 -1.84 12.70 1.79
N VAL A 98 -0.97 13.24 2.65
CA VAL A 98 0.20 12.54 3.17
C VAL A 98 -0.16 11.98 4.54
N LEU A 99 0.03 10.68 4.73
CA LEU A 99 -0.17 10.00 6.01
C LEU A 99 1.20 9.81 6.67
N PRO A 100 1.56 10.63 7.69
CA PRO A 100 2.82 10.46 8.40
C PRO A 100 2.79 9.22 9.30
N LEU A 101 3.96 8.82 9.78
CA LEU A 101 4.06 7.82 10.83
C LEU A 101 3.66 8.46 12.18
N PRO A 102 3.15 7.69 13.15
CA PRO A 102 2.80 8.24 14.46
C PRO A 102 4.02 8.88 15.12
N ASP A 103 3.85 10.10 15.65
CA ASP A 103 4.95 10.81 16.32
C ASP A 103 5.16 10.29 17.75
N ASP A 104 4.08 9.91 18.44
CA ASP A 104 4.14 9.39 19.81
C ASP A 104 4.47 7.89 19.84
N MET A 105 5.42 7.53 20.71
CA MET A 105 5.88 6.15 20.87
C MET A 105 4.80 5.29 21.51
N ALA A 106 4.07 5.82 22.49
CA ALA A 106 3.04 5.05 23.18
C ALA A 106 1.84 4.77 22.24
N GLU A 107 1.46 5.73 21.41
CA GLU A 107 0.49 5.56 20.34
C GLU A 107 0.94 4.48 19.34
N GLU A 108 2.18 4.54 18.85
CA GLU A 108 2.69 3.55 17.90
C GLU A 108 2.72 2.14 18.50
N VAL A 109 3.17 1.99 19.76
CA VAL A 109 3.14 0.71 20.49
C VAL A 109 1.71 0.20 20.63
N SER A 110 0.74 1.07 20.94
CA SER A 110 -0.68 0.70 21.05
C SER A 110 -1.23 0.19 19.71
N ILE A 111 -0.94 0.90 18.62
CA ILE A 111 -1.36 0.51 17.26
C ILE A 111 -0.77 -0.84 16.88
N VAL A 112 0.54 -1.03 17.07
CA VAL A 112 1.21 -2.29 16.72
C VAL A 112 0.71 -3.43 17.59
N SER A 113 0.60 -3.24 18.91
CA SER A 113 0.12 -4.27 19.85
C SER A 113 -1.27 -4.76 19.49
N ARG A 114 -2.19 -3.83 19.18
CA ARG A 114 -3.54 -4.19 18.73
C ARG A 114 -3.52 -5.00 17.44
N ARG A 115 -2.77 -4.55 16.43
CA ARG A 115 -2.73 -5.21 15.10
C ARG A 115 -2.04 -6.56 15.15
N VAL A 116 -0.96 -6.69 15.92
CA VAL A 116 -0.27 -7.97 16.16
C VAL A 116 -1.21 -8.94 16.87
N GLY A 117 -1.95 -8.51 17.89
CA GLY A 117 -2.94 -9.34 18.58
C GLY A 117 -4.07 -9.82 17.66
N GLU A 118 -4.64 -8.93 16.84
CA GLU A 118 -5.67 -9.29 15.84
C GLU A 118 -5.16 -10.34 14.84
N MET A 119 -3.94 -10.17 14.32
CA MET A 119 -3.35 -11.09 13.33
C MET A 119 -2.93 -12.42 13.97
N ALA A 120 -2.31 -12.39 15.14
CA ALA A 120 -1.93 -13.59 15.87
C ALA A 120 -3.16 -14.44 16.23
N GLY A 121 -4.24 -13.80 16.67
CA GLY A 121 -5.51 -14.47 16.93
C GLY A 121 -6.12 -15.14 15.70
N GLY A 122 -6.07 -14.47 14.53
CA GLY A 122 -6.53 -15.05 13.26
C GLY A 122 -5.66 -16.20 12.74
N LEU A 123 -4.43 -16.32 13.24
CA LEU A 123 -3.46 -17.37 12.89
C LEU A 123 -3.29 -18.42 14.01
N GLU A 124 -4.06 -18.33 15.09
CA GLU A 124 -3.96 -19.20 16.27
C GLU A 124 -2.55 -19.25 16.90
N LEU A 125 -1.79 -18.15 16.78
CA LEU A 125 -0.44 -18.06 17.33
C LEU A 125 -0.48 -17.75 18.83
N PRO A 126 0.37 -18.39 19.66
CA PRO A 126 0.54 -17.99 21.05
C PRO A 126 1.11 -16.57 21.11
N VAL A 127 0.55 -15.75 22.00
CA VAL A 127 1.01 -14.38 22.26
C VAL A 127 1.63 -14.33 23.65
N PRO A 128 2.97 -14.33 23.77
CA PRO A 128 3.65 -14.23 25.06
C PRO A 128 3.29 -12.97 25.83
N LYS A 129 3.42 -13.04 27.16
CA LYS A 129 3.14 -11.89 28.04
C LYS A 129 4.08 -10.71 27.77
N ASN A 130 5.30 -10.97 27.30
CA ASN A 130 6.32 -9.95 27.03
C ASN A 130 6.23 -9.34 25.62
N VAL A 131 5.23 -9.69 24.80
CA VAL A 131 5.10 -9.19 23.42
C VAL A 131 5.06 -7.66 23.35
N GLY A 132 4.42 -6.99 24.32
CA GLY A 132 4.41 -5.53 24.37
C GLY A 132 5.80 -4.91 24.54
N GLU A 133 6.68 -5.55 25.32
CA GLU A 133 8.05 -5.09 25.49
C GLU A 133 8.88 -5.31 24.22
N GLU A 134 8.70 -6.44 23.55
CA GLU A 134 9.39 -6.72 22.27
C GLU A 134 8.92 -5.78 21.16
N ILE A 135 7.62 -5.46 21.11
CA ILE A 135 7.07 -4.43 20.21
C ILE A 135 7.77 -3.09 20.47
N ALA A 136 7.86 -2.66 21.72
CA ALA A 136 8.52 -1.40 22.09
C ALA A 136 10.02 -1.40 21.73
N ARG A 137 10.71 -2.53 21.89
CA ARG A 137 12.11 -2.70 21.46
C ARG A 137 12.26 -2.56 19.95
N VAL A 138 11.47 -3.29 19.16
CA VAL A 138 11.50 -3.23 17.69
C VAL A 138 11.18 -1.82 17.19
N LEU A 139 10.15 -1.17 17.75
CA LEU A 139 9.79 0.20 17.37
C LEU A 139 10.87 1.22 17.72
N THR A 140 11.55 1.07 18.85
CA THR A 140 12.70 1.92 19.22
C THR A 140 13.79 1.79 18.16
N ILE A 141 14.17 0.56 17.80
CA ILE A 141 15.18 0.30 16.76
C ILE A 141 14.76 0.94 15.42
N PHE A 142 13.49 0.79 15.04
CA PHE A 142 12.98 1.36 13.78
C PHE A 142 13.06 2.89 13.78
N ARG A 143 12.69 3.53 14.89
CA ARG A 143 12.78 4.99 15.04
C ARG A 143 14.22 5.49 14.99
N GLU A 144 15.12 4.85 15.72
CA GLU A 144 16.55 5.23 15.76
C GLU A 144 17.24 5.05 14.40
N LEU A 145 16.97 3.94 13.71
CA LEU A 145 17.49 3.73 12.36
C LEU A 145 16.93 4.77 11.37
N ARG A 146 15.65 5.12 11.49
CA ARG A 146 15.00 6.11 10.62
C ARG A 146 15.49 7.54 10.88
N SER A 147 15.75 7.90 12.14
CA SER A 147 16.32 9.20 12.53
C SER A 147 17.82 9.29 12.23
N GLY A 148 18.50 8.15 12.08
CA GLY A 148 19.95 8.09 11.90
C GLY A 148 20.72 8.37 13.19
N ALA A 149 20.08 8.23 14.36
CA ALA A 149 20.73 8.37 15.65
C ALA A 149 19.95 7.63 16.74
N THR A 150 20.65 7.23 17.81
CA THR A 150 20.00 6.68 19.01
C THR A 150 19.07 7.71 19.67
N ALA A 151 18.09 7.25 20.44
CA ALA A 151 17.09 8.10 21.10
C ALA A 151 17.73 9.13 22.06
N ASP A 152 18.90 8.82 22.61
CA ASP A 152 19.69 9.71 23.46
C ASP A 152 20.65 10.62 22.67
N GLY A 153 20.69 10.51 21.34
CA GLY A 153 21.51 11.32 20.43
C GLY A 153 23.01 11.05 20.50
N LYS A 154 23.47 10.04 21.28
CA LYS A 154 24.91 9.81 21.50
C LYS A 154 25.59 9.10 20.34
N VAL A 155 24.84 8.30 19.57
CA VAL A 155 25.40 7.47 18.51
C VAL A 155 24.70 7.79 17.21
N THR A 156 25.47 8.17 16.19
CA THR A 156 24.98 8.28 14.82
C THR A 156 24.82 6.89 14.22
N LEU A 157 23.67 6.65 13.61
CA LEU A 157 23.32 5.40 12.94
C LEU A 157 23.22 5.63 11.44
N LYS A 158 23.58 4.60 10.66
CA LYS A 158 23.38 4.64 9.21
C LYS A 158 21.89 4.49 8.91
N THR A 159 21.28 5.52 8.34
CA THR A 159 19.89 5.46 7.90
C THR A 159 19.72 4.44 6.77
N PRO A 160 18.84 3.44 6.93
CA PRO A 160 18.58 2.45 5.89
C PRO A 160 17.83 3.09 4.71
N SER A 161 17.89 2.44 3.54
CA SER A 161 17.13 2.91 2.37
C SER A 161 15.66 2.49 2.37
N GLY A 162 15.24 1.61 3.28
CA GLY A 162 13.86 1.19 3.46
C GLY A 162 13.07 2.16 4.35
N SER A 163 11.74 2.06 4.33
CA SER A 163 10.86 3.01 5.03
C SER A 163 10.84 2.84 6.56
N LEU A 164 11.10 1.61 7.05
CA LEU A 164 10.96 1.19 8.45
C LEU A 164 9.66 1.68 9.08
N SER A 165 8.54 1.37 8.44
CA SER A 165 7.19 1.79 8.81
C SER A 165 6.59 0.97 9.96
N THR A 166 5.51 1.50 10.55
CA THR A 166 4.69 0.77 11.54
C THR A 166 4.13 -0.54 10.96
N ALA A 167 3.84 -0.60 9.66
CA ALA A 167 3.39 -1.81 8.98
C ALA A 167 4.49 -2.88 8.91
N GLU A 168 5.74 -2.49 8.63
CA GLU A 168 6.89 -3.39 8.66
C GLU A 168 7.15 -3.91 10.09
N ALA A 169 6.95 -3.08 11.11
CA ALA A 169 7.05 -3.51 12.51
C ALA A 169 5.99 -4.59 12.85
N ILE A 170 4.73 -4.39 12.45
CA ILE A 170 3.67 -5.40 12.62
C ILE A 170 4.06 -6.72 11.94
N ALA A 171 4.51 -6.64 10.68
CA ALA A 171 4.91 -7.83 9.92
C ALA A 171 6.10 -8.57 10.56
N THR A 172 7.09 -7.81 11.06
CA THR A 172 8.25 -8.36 11.78
C THR A 172 7.81 -9.09 13.05
N MET A 173 6.92 -8.47 13.83
CA MET A 173 6.41 -9.05 15.08
C MET A 173 5.56 -10.31 14.85
N VAL A 174 4.66 -10.29 13.87
CA VAL A 174 3.84 -11.47 13.53
C VAL A 174 4.71 -12.62 13.02
N SER A 175 5.72 -12.31 12.20
CA SER A 175 6.68 -13.30 11.73
C SER A 175 7.50 -13.88 12.89
N GLY A 176 7.95 -13.03 13.82
CA GLY A 176 8.66 -13.43 15.02
C GLY A 176 7.82 -14.34 15.92
N LEU A 177 6.55 -14.00 16.15
CA LEU A 177 5.61 -14.86 16.90
C LEU A 177 5.40 -16.21 16.25
N SER A 178 5.27 -16.24 14.91
CA SER A 178 5.16 -17.48 14.17
C SER A 178 6.40 -18.35 14.36
N GLN A 179 7.60 -17.78 14.20
CA GLN A 179 8.85 -18.52 14.41
C GLN A 179 8.99 -19.03 15.85
N ALA A 180 8.72 -18.17 16.84
CA ALA A 180 8.70 -18.52 18.26
C ALA A 180 7.78 -19.70 18.56
N ALA A 181 6.56 -19.69 18.02
CA ALA A 181 5.59 -20.77 18.20
C ALA A 181 6.10 -22.12 17.69
N TRP A 182 6.87 -22.14 16.61
CA TRP A 182 7.38 -23.37 15.99
C TRP A 182 8.73 -23.83 16.51
N PHE A 183 9.61 -22.89 16.88
CA PHE A 183 11.02 -23.19 17.14
C PHE A 183 11.48 -22.90 18.56
N ASP A 184 10.73 -22.11 19.33
CA ASP A 184 11.16 -21.67 20.67
C ASP A 184 10.06 -21.81 21.74
N ASP A 185 9.24 -22.87 21.62
CA ASP A 185 8.18 -23.19 22.60
C ASP A 185 7.21 -22.01 22.85
N GLY A 186 7.01 -21.19 21.82
CA GLY A 186 6.17 -20.00 21.87
C GLY A 186 6.76 -18.83 22.65
N LYS A 187 8.04 -18.80 23.03
CA LYS A 187 8.67 -17.65 23.67
C LYS A 187 9.25 -16.70 22.62
N LEU A 188 9.17 -15.40 22.90
CA LEU A 188 9.71 -14.37 22.01
C LEU A 188 10.74 -13.57 22.79
N HIS A 189 12.02 -13.70 22.44
CA HIS A 189 13.09 -12.87 23.01
C HIS A 189 14.19 -12.58 21.98
N ALA A 190 15.02 -11.58 22.29
CA ALA A 190 16.07 -11.11 21.39
C ALA A 190 17.19 -12.13 21.10
N GLU A 191 17.37 -13.14 21.96
CA GLU A 191 18.47 -14.10 21.86
C GLU A 191 18.12 -15.36 21.06
N GLY A 192 16.89 -15.46 20.54
CA GLY A 192 16.37 -16.66 19.89
C GLY A 192 15.54 -17.43 20.87
#